data_AF-A0A3D4IL53-F1
#
_entry.id   AF-A0A3D4IL53-F1
#
_cell.length_a   1.000
_cell.length_b   1.000
_cell.length_c   1.000
_cell.angle_alpha   90.00
_cell.angle_beta   90.00
_cell.angle_gamma   90.00
#
_symmetry.space_group_name_H-M   'P 1'
#
loop_
_entity.id
_entity.type
_entity.pdbx_description
1 polymer ?
#
loop_
_entity_poly.entity_id
_entity_poly.type
_entity_poly.pdbx_seq_one_letter_code
_entity_poly.pdbx_strand_id
1 'polypeptide(L)'
;MTKSHRAATERERRCTEASRPNVPFEIVSDSEEFYEKINSKNLKSLINLKKEVQETYLLIHALEAQIGATEQLLDFTKAKTHPGYGQFKKYLEINDNQMVKLYELGFIALFANFECFMFEILKELFKKYPSSFQSERVLKFEDVKDFKKVLEVKNYFIDSIAIEKSQDIDTWATFLTQRFGIKIFKTKKDLERLKLLNALRNITLHSGGKTNSRFSKQVGGILKSKVPIGETHKLDMKKFFVRLYAELNNLVQNTERI
;
A
#
# COMPACT_ATOMS: atom_id res chain seq x y z
N MET A 1 4.64 -32.95 -55.53
CA MET A 1 5.33 -31.87 -54.79
C MET A 1 4.73 -31.77 -53.39
N THR A 2 5.62 -31.83 -52.39
CA THR A 2 5.48 -31.43 -50.97
C THR A 2 4.42 -32.08 -50.08
N LYS A 3 4.67 -33.36 -49.77
CA LYS A 3 4.54 -33.90 -48.40
C LYS A 3 5.64 -33.27 -47.52
N SER A 4 5.30 -32.38 -46.59
CA SER A 4 6.13 -31.99 -45.43
C SER A 4 5.52 -30.74 -44.78
N HIS A 5 4.67 -30.92 -43.75
CA HIS A 5 4.44 -29.96 -42.65
C HIS A 5 3.34 -30.45 -41.70
N ARG A 6 3.48 -31.69 -41.20
CA ARG A 6 2.58 -32.24 -40.16
C ARG A 6 3.30 -33.05 -39.08
N ALA A 7 4.53 -32.67 -38.76
CA ALA A 7 5.36 -33.38 -37.77
C ALA A 7 6.08 -32.45 -36.76
N ALA A 8 5.60 -31.22 -36.57
CA ALA A 8 6.29 -30.21 -35.74
C ALA A 8 5.44 -29.63 -34.59
N THR A 9 4.28 -30.20 -34.26
CA THR A 9 3.37 -29.60 -33.26
C THR A 9 3.01 -30.53 -32.09
N GLU A 10 3.71 -31.66 -31.94
CA GLU A 10 3.36 -32.69 -30.94
C GLU A 10 4.53 -33.09 -30.03
N ARG A 11 5.69 -32.42 -30.13
CA ARG A 11 6.89 -32.69 -29.32
C ARG A 11 7.24 -31.64 -28.25
N GLU A 12 6.49 -30.54 -28.16
CA GLU A 12 6.70 -29.50 -27.12
C GLU A 12 5.70 -29.54 -25.96
N ARG A 13 4.82 -30.56 -25.89
CA ARG A 13 3.85 -30.74 -24.78
C ARG A 13 4.21 -31.82 -23.78
N ARG A 14 5.46 -32.29 -23.76
CA ARG A 14 5.95 -33.31 -22.81
C ARG A 14 7.25 -32.86 -22.15
N CYS A 15 7.16 -31.87 -21.27
CA CYS A 15 8.13 -31.62 -20.20
C CYS A 15 7.68 -30.40 -19.38
N THR A 16 6.76 -30.60 -18.44
CA THR A 16 6.67 -29.91 -17.12
C THR A 16 5.32 -30.20 -16.46
N GLU A 17 5.05 -31.48 -16.16
CA GLU A 17 4.11 -31.86 -15.10
C GLU A 17 4.89 -32.72 -14.11
N ALA A 18 5.82 -32.07 -13.39
CA ALA A 18 6.34 -32.64 -12.16
C ALA A 18 5.26 -32.38 -11.10
N SER A 19 4.48 -33.42 -10.82
CA SER A 19 3.54 -33.52 -9.71
C SER A 19 4.19 -32.97 -8.44
N ARG A 20 3.73 -31.81 -7.97
CA ARG A 20 4.12 -31.32 -6.64
C ARG A 20 3.52 -32.29 -5.62
N PRO A 21 4.33 -32.89 -4.72
CA PRO A 21 3.77 -33.68 -3.65
C PRO A 21 2.85 -32.78 -2.82
N ASN A 22 1.59 -33.18 -2.70
CA ASN A 22 0.62 -32.57 -1.80
C ASN A 22 0.99 -33.01 -0.38
N VAL A 23 2.00 -32.36 0.21
CA VAL A 23 2.40 -32.61 1.59
C VAL A 23 1.37 -31.89 2.48
N PRO A 24 0.64 -32.60 3.35
CA PRO A 24 -0.22 -31.96 4.33
C PRO A 24 0.67 -31.07 5.21
N PHE A 25 0.37 -29.78 5.25
CA PHE A 25 0.97 -28.89 6.25
C PHE A 25 0.41 -29.30 7.61
N GLU A 26 1.12 -30.18 8.32
CA GLU A 26 0.91 -30.37 9.75
C GLU A 26 1.26 -29.04 10.43
N ILE A 27 0.25 -28.37 10.94
CA ILE A 27 0.40 -27.22 11.82
C ILE A 27 0.94 -27.79 13.13
N VAL A 28 2.26 -27.77 13.28
CA VAL A 28 2.93 -28.12 14.55
C VAL A 28 2.37 -27.20 15.64
N SER A 29 1.68 -27.80 16.60
CA SER A 29 0.91 -27.13 17.66
C SER A 29 1.74 -26.56 18.80
N ASP A 30 3.07 -26.50 18.66
CA ASP A 30 3.99 -26.10 19.74
C ASP A 30 4.16 -24.57 19.89
N SER A 31 3.30 -23.76 19.26
CA SER A 31 3.46 -22.29 19.25
C SER A 31 2.76 -21.55 20.41
N GLU A 32 2.07 -22.23 21.33
CA GLU A 32 1.31 -21.53 22.37
C GLU A 32 2.17 -20.90 23.47
N GLU A 33 3.39 -21.39 23.71
CA GLU A 33 4.26 -20.86 24.79
C GLU A 33 5.20 -19.72 24.37
N PHE A 34 5.35 -19.40 23.07
CA PHE A 34 6.42 -18.50 22.61
C PHE A 34 6.01 -17.02 22.47
N TYR A 35 4.73 -16.67 22.59
CA TYR A 35 4.31 -15.28 22.43
C TYR A 35 4.32 -14.55 23.78
N GLU A 36 5.52 -14.14 24.23
CA GLU A 36 5.61 -12.95 25.06
C GLU A 36 4.79 -11.85 24.36
N LYS A 37 3.77 -11.34 25.05
CA LYS A 37 2.81 -10.39 24.49
C LYS A 37 3.55 -9.26 23.76
N ILE A 38 3.50 -9.25 22.43
CA ILE A 38 4.24 -8.28 21.62
C ILE A 38 3.80 -6.89 22.01
N ASN A 39 4.67 -6.13 22.68
CA ASN A 39 4.39 -4.74 22.99
C ASN A 39 4.53 -3.90 21.71
N SER A 40 3.42 -3.74 21.01
CA SER A 40 3.29 -3.05 19.73
C SER A 40 3.41 -1.52 19.85
N LYS A 41 3.11 -0.95 21.01
CA LYS A 41 3.04 0.51 21.25
C LYS A 41 4.36 1.24 21.01
N ASN A 42 5.47 0.54 21.21
CA ASN A 42 6.81 1.11 21.13
C ASN A 42 7.51 0.76 19.81
N LEU A 43 6.79 0.19 18.83
CA LEU A 43 7.37 -0.08 17.52
C LEU A 43 7.63 1.25 16.81
N LYS A 44 8.90 1.48 16.44
CA LYS A 44 9.34 2.70 15.75
C LYS A 44 8.58 2.89 14.44
N SER A 45 8.32 1.81 13.72
CA SER A 45 7.50 1.80 12.50
C SER A 45 6.10 2.37 12.72
N LEU A 46 5.44 2.03 13.83
CA LEU A 46 4.10 2.52 14.18
C LEU A 46 4.10 3.99 14.57
N ILE A 47 5.09 4.41 15.38
CA ILE A 47 5.29 5.82 15.77
C ILE A 47 5.52 6.67 14.51
N ASN A 48 6.36 6.20 13.60
CA ASN A 48 6.63 6.88 12.34
C ASN A 48 5.36 6.99 11.49
N LEU A 49 4.60 5.90 11.30
CA LEU A 49 3.34 5.96 10.53
C LEU A 49 2.39 7.03 11.09
N LYS A 50 2.19 7.05 12.41
CA LYS A 50 1.32 8.02 13.09
C LYS A 50 1.76 9.45 12.82
N LYS A 51 3.07 9.72 12.92
CA LYS A 51 3.66 11.03 12.64
C LYS A 51 3.46 11.43 11.18
N GLU A 52 3.87 10.58 10.24
CA GLU A 52 3.83 10.87 8.79
C GLU A 52 2.39 11.06 8.27
N VAL A 53 1.43 10.27 8.77
CA VAL A 53 0.00 10.43 8.46
C VAL A 53 -0.53 11.77 8.96
N GLN A 54 -0.17 12.17 10.18
CA GLN A 54 -0.57 13.45 10.76
C GLN A 54 0.06 14.63 10.02
N GLU A 55 1.36 14.57 9.73
CA GLU A 55 2.07 15.63 9.01
C GLU A 55 1.51 15.82 7.59
N THR A 56 1.25 14.72 6.87
CA THR A 56 0.61 14.77 5.55
C THR A 56 -0.77 15.41 5.63
N TYR A 57 -1.58 15.04 6.62
CA TYR A 57 -2.91 15.61 6.82
C TYR A 57 -2.86 17.12 7.07
N LEU A 58 -2.01 17.55 8.00
CA LEU A 58 -1.84 18.96 8.35
C LEU A 58 -1.32 19.78 7.17
N LEU A 59 -0.36 19.25 6.41
CA LEU A 59 0.21 19.94 5.26
C LEU A 59 -0.86 20.23 4.19
N ILE A 60 -1.66 19.24 3.82
CA ILE A 60 -2.70 19.40 2.79
C ILE A 60 -3.74 20.44 3.22
N HIS A 61 -4.17 20.42 4.48
CA HIS A 61 -5.12 21.41 4.99
C HIS A 61 -4.51 22.81 5.17
N ALA A 62 -3.23 22.91 5.54
CA ALA A 62 -2.53 24.18 5.59
C ALA A 62 -2.44 24.81 4.20
N LEU A 63 -2.13 24.02 3.16
CA LEU A 63 -2.12 24.48 1.78
C LEU A 63 -3.50 24.93 1.30
N GLU A 64 -4.56 24.16 1.58
CA GLU A 64 -5.95 24.58 1.31
C GLU A 64 -6.30 25.91 1.99
N ALA A 65 -5.95 26.07 3.27
CA ALA A 65 -6.22 27.29 4.01
C ALA A 65 -5.45 28.49 3.46
N GLN A 66 -4.19 28.30 3.05
CA GLN A 66 -3.39 29.35 2.41
C GLN A 66 -3.97 29.78 1.07
N ILE A 67 -4.50 28.84 0.28
CA ILE A 67 -5.20 29.13 -0.98
C ILE A 67 -6.42 30.01 -0.69
N GLY A 68 -7.28 29.61 0.25
CA GLY A 68 -8.47 30.40 0.61
C GLY A 68 -8.12 31.79 1.18
N ALA A 69 -7.08 31.90 2.01
CA ALA A 69 -6.61 33.18 2.53
C ALA A 69 -6.07 34.09 1.41
N THR A 70 -5.37 33.52 0.42
CA THR A 70 -4.87 34.25 -0.74
C THR A 70 -6.02 34.80 -1.58
N GLU A 71 -7.06 34.00 -1.84
CA GLU A 71 -8.25 34.43 -2.58
C GLU A 71 -8.95 35.61 -1.87
N GLN A 72 -9.15 35.51 -0.56
CA GLN A 72 -9.75 36.59 0.24
C GLN A 72 -8.91 37.87 0.21
N LEU A 73 -7.57 37.75 0.26
CA LEU A 73 -6.68 38.90 0.19
C LEU A 73 -6.74 39.59 -1.19
N LEU A 74 -6.82 38.83 -2.27
CA LEU A 74 -6.96 39.37 -3.63
C LEU A 74 -8.27 40.14 -3.79
N ASP A 75 -9.36 39.65 -3.19
CA ASP A 75 -10.65 40.31 -3.19
C ASP A 75 -10.63 41.59 -2.34
N PHE A 76 -10.09 41.51 -1.12
CA PHE A 76 -9.98 42.64 -0.20
C PHE A 76 -9.17 43.80 -0.79
N THR A 77 -8.04 43.49 -1.41
CA THR A 77 -7.14 44.49 -2.02
C THR A 77 -7.64 45.02 -3.37
N LYS A 78 -8.73 44.45 -3.90
CA LYS A 78 -9.17 44.65 -5.29
C LYS A 78 -8.04 44.40 -6.31
N ALA A 79 -7.06 43.55 -5.97
CA ALA A 79 -5.92 43.26 -6.85
C ALA A 79 -6.37 42.76 -8.23
N LYS A 80 -7.51 42.06 -8.28
CA LYS A 80 -8.13 41.56 -9.51
C LYS A 80 -8.53 42.66 -10.51
N THR A 81 -8.70 43.92 -10.09
CA THR A 81 -9.03 45.04 -10.97
C THR A 81 -7.82 45.79 -11.49
N HIS A 82 -6.62 45.49 -11.00
CA HIS A 82 -5.39 46.16 -11.43
C HIS A 82 -5.05 45.81 -12.89
N PRO A 83 -4.63 46.76 -13.75
CA PRO A 83 -4.33 46.51 -15.16
C PRO A 83 -3.29 45.40 -15.40
N GLY A 84 -2.35 45.23 -14.47
CA GLY A 84 -1.31 44.19 -14.52
C GLY A 84 -1.74 42.81 -14.01
N TYR A 85 -2.94 42.66 -13.43
CA TYR A 85 -3.36 41.40 -12.79
C TYR A 85 -3.35 40.20 -13.73
N GLY A 86 -3.72 40.40 -14.99
CA GLY A 86 -3.76 39.35 -16.00
C GLY A 86 -2.43 38.62 -16.19
N GLN A 87 -1.30 39.29 -15.93
CA GLN A 87 0.04 38.68 -16.02
C GLN A 87 0.29 37.63 -14.92
N PHE A 88 -0.35 37.80 -13.77
CA PHE A 88 -0.15 36.95 -12.59
C PHE A 88 -1.32 36.01 -12.29
N LYS A 89 -2.48 36.23 -12.93
CA LYS A 89 -3.73 35.48 -12.72
C LYS A 89 -3.51 33.96 -12.61
N LYS A 90 -2.78 33.36 -13.56
CA LYS A 90 -2.51 31.90 -13.59
C LYS A 90 -1.69 31.36 -12.42
N TYR A 91 -0.99 32.22 -11.68
CA TYR A 91 -0.19 31.84 -10.51
C TYR A 91 -0.92 32.09 -9.19
N LEU A 92 -1.92 32.97 -9.20
CA LEU A 92 -2.64 33.44 -8.02
C LEU A 92 -4.03 32.82 -7.88
N GLU A 93 -4.65 32.44 -9.00
CA GLU A 93 -5.93 31.74 -9.00
C GLU A 93 -5.71 30.23 -9.06
N ILE A 94 -6.22 29.53 -8.05
CA ILE A 94 -6.30 28.08 -8.03
C ILE A 94 -7.70 27.69 -8.50
N ASN A 95 -7.78 26.79 -9.48
CA ASN A 95 -9.05 26.25 -9.94
C ASN A 95 -9.39 24.92 -9.24
N ASP A 96 -10.64 24.47 -9.41
CA ASP A 96 -11.14 23.22 -8.85
C ASP A 96 -10.27 22.00 -9.22
N ASN A 97 -9.72 21.96 -10.44
CA ASN A 97 -8.86 20.86 -10.87
C ASN A 97 -7.54 20.83 -10.09
N GLN A 98 -6.94 22.00 -9.80
CA GLN A 98 -5.75 22.09 -8.97
C GLN A 98 -6.05 21.70 -7.52
N MET A 99 -7.24 22.05 -6.98
CA MET A 99 -7.68 21.57 -5.66
C MET A 99 -7.86 20.05 -5.63
N VAL A 100 -8.49 19.46 -6.65
CA VAL A 100 -8.58 17.99 -6.78
C VAL A 100 -7.20 17.36 -6.80
N LYS A 101 -6.24 17.96 -7.53
CA LYS A 101 -4.85 17.47 -7.58
C LYS A 101 -4.11 17.59 -6.26
N LEU A 102 -4.34 18.64 -5.47
CA LEU A 102 -3.78 18.76 -4.12
C LEU A 102 -4.18 17.56 -3.25
N TYR A 103 -5.48 17.22 -3.22
CA TYR A 103 -5.95 16.06 -2.45
C TYR A 103 -5.54 14.73 -3.06
N GLU A 104 -5.40 14.64 -4.39
CA GLU A 104 -4.84 13.47 -5.06
C GLU A 104 -3.43 13.17 -4.58
N LEU A 105 -2.57 14.18 -4.51
CA LEU A 105 -1.21 14.07 -3.99
C LEU A 105 -1.21 13.65 -2.52
N GLY A 106 -2.06 14.27 -1.69
CA GLY A 106 -2.22 13.88 -0.29
C GLY A 106 -2.65 12.43 -0.12
N PHE A 107 -3.61 11.98 -0.93
CA PHE A 107 -4.10 10.60 -0.92
C PHE A 107 -3.03 9.59 -1.30
N ILE A 108 -2.24 9.89 -2.35
CA ILE A 108 -1.10 9.06 -2.77
C ILE A 108 -0.03 9.01 -1.67
N ALA A 109 0.31 10.17 -1.08
CA ALA A 109 1.31 10.26 -0.01
C ALA A 109 0.91 9.43 1.22
N LEU A 110 -0.36 9.49 1.66
CA LEU A 110 -0.86 8.66 2.75
C LEU A 110 -0.72 7.16 2.45
N PHE A 111 -0.97 6.73 1.20
CA PHE A 111 -0.75 5.34 0.80
C PHE A 111 0.73 4.96 0.80
N ALA A 112 1.60 5.83 0.31
CA ALA A 112 3.04 5.59 0.34
C ALA A 112 3.57 5.43 1.79
N ASN A 113 3.06 6.26 2.71
CA ASN A 113 3.38 6.14 4.14
C ASN A 113 2.90 4.79 4.71
N PHE A 114 1.71 4.34 4.31
CA PHE A 114 1.20 3.03 4.71
C PHE A 114 2.01 1.87 4.12
N GLU A 115 2.38 1.91 2.83
CA GLU A 115 3.23 0.90 2.19
C GLU A 115 4.61 0.80 2.86
N CYS A 116 5.22 1.95 3.18
CA CYS A 116 6.45 2.01 3.96
C CYS A 116 6.28 1.36 5.34
N PHE A 117 5.19 1.67 6.04
CA PHE A 117 4.87 1.04 7.32
C PHE A 117 4.73 -0.49 7.21
N MET A 118 4.04 -1.00 6.18
CA MET A 118 3.87 -2.45 6.00
C MET A 118 5.22 -3.17 5.90
N PHE A 119 6.20 -2.55 5.22
CA PHE A 119 7.56 -3.06 5.11
C PHE A 119 8.34 -2.93 6.43
N GLU A 120 8.38 -1.73 7.02
CA GLU A 120 9.18 -1.45 8.20
C GLU A 120 8.71 -2.21 9.45
N ILE A 121 7.39 -2.41 9.63
CA ILE A 121 6.89 -3.19 10.76
C ILE A 121 7.37 -4.65 10.69
N LEU A 122 7.39 -5.26 9.51
CA LEU A 122 7.90 -6.62 9.34
C LEU A 122 9.39 -6.69 9.66
N LYS A 123 10.17 -5.72 9.19
CA LYS A 123 11.61 -5.64 9.50
C LYS A 123 11.86 -5.52 10.99
N GLU A 124 11.12 -4.65 11.66
CA GLU A 124 11.23 -4.43 13.09
C GLU A 124 10.87 -5.71 13.88
N LEU A 125 9.77 -6.37 13.50
CA LEU A 125 9.33 -7.62 14.11
C LEU A 125 10.36 -8.74 13.91
N PHE A 126 10.93 -8.92 12.72
CA PHE A 126 11.95 -9.95 12.51
C PHE A 126 13.28 -9.67 13.21
N LYS A 127 13.65 -8.39 13.35
CA LYS A 127 14.83 -8.01 14.13
C LYS A 127 14.62 -8.34 15.61
N LYS A 128 13.42 -8.08 16.13
CA LYS A 128 13.05 -8.31 17.53
C LYS A 128 12.75 -9.78 17.86
N TYR A 129 12.16 -10.51 16.92
CA TYR A 129 11.75 -11.92 17.07
C TYR A 129 12.34 -12.81 15.96
N PRO A 130 13.68 -13.02 15.91
CA PRO A 130 14.31 -13.79 14.85
C PRO A 130 13.85 -15.25 14.77
N SER A 131 13.39 -15.86 15.88
CA SER A 131 12.85 -17.22 15.86
C SER A 131 11.58 -17.37 15.01
N SER A 132 10.94 -16.26 14.62
CA SER A 132 9.79 -16.25 13.70
C SER A 132 10.16 -16.67 12.27
N PHE A 133 11.46 -16.78 11.95
CA PHE A 133 11.95 -17.41 10.72
C PHE A 133 11.79 -18.93 10.79
N GLN A 134 10.61 -19.46 10.49
CA GLN A 134 10.37 -20.91 10.53
C GLN A 134 10.69 -21.65 9.24
N SER A 135 10.99 -20.94 8.14
CA SER A 135 11.31 -21.58 6.85
C SER A 135 12.79 -21.48 6.55
N GLU A 136 13.44 -22.64 6.35
CA GLU A 136 14.73 -22.70 5.66
C GLU A 136 14.61 -21.99 4.31
N ARG A 137 15.56 -21.09 4.03
CA ARG A 137 15.62 -20.35 2.77
C ARG A 137 16.98 -20.56 2.15
N VAL A 138 16.97 -20.90 0.87
CA VAL A 138 18.18 -21.02 0.06
C VAL A 138 18.52 -19.64 -0.49
N LEU A 139 19.77 -19.21 -0.29
CA LEU A 139 20.33 -18.02 -0.92
C LEU A 139 21.21 -18.41 -2.09
N LYS A 140 21.20 -17.59 -3.14
CA LYS A 140 22.19 -17.72 -4.20
C LYS A 140 23.50 -17.11 -3.74
N PHE A 141 24.61 -17.73 -4.12
CA PHE A 141 25.94 -17.22 -3.78
C PHE A 141 26.13 -15.78 -4.29
N GLU A 142 25.60 -15.47 -5.46
CA GLU A 142 25.67 -14.14 -6.07
C GLU A 142 25.06 -13.03 -5.21
N ASP A 143 24.04 -13.35 -4.41
CA ASP A 143 23.35 -12.39 -3.55
C ASP A 143 24.15 -12.04 -2.28
N VAL A 144 25.11 -12.89 -1.88
CA VAL A 144 25.81 -12.78 -0.60
C VAL A 144 27.33 -12.81 -0.68
N LYS A 145 27.91 -13.02 -1.85
CA LYS A 145 29.36 -13.14 -2.05
C LYS A 145 30.18 -11.95 -1.51
N ASP A 146 29.56 -10.76 -1.47
CA ASP A 146 30.20 -9.53 -1.03
C ASP A 146 29.95 -9.23 0.46
N PHE A 147 29.16 -10.06 1.15
CA PHE A 147 28.87 -9.89 2.57
C PHE A 147 30.08 -10.33 3.40
N LYS A 148 30.50 -9.44 4.29
CA LYS A 148 31.63 -9.63 5.19
C LYS A 148 31.19 -10.15 6.56
N LYS A 149 29.91 -10.00 6.91
CA LYS A 149 29.38 -10.33 8.22
C LYS A 149 28.07 -11.12 8.12
N VAL A 150 27.90 -12.09 9.03
CA VAL A 150 26.63 -12.83 9.19
C VAL A 150 25.43 -11.90 9.40
N LEU A 151 25.64 -10.76 10.04
CA LEU A 151 24.60 -9.74 10.22
C LEU A 151 24.07 -9.18 8.89
N GLU A 152 24.91 -9.07 7.86
CA GLU A 152 24.50 -8.60 6.53
C GLU A 152 23.62 -9.64 5.83
N VAL A 153 23.98 -10.92 5.93
CA VAL A 153 23.15 -12.05 5.47
C VAL A 153 21.78 -12.00 6.16
N LYS A 154 21.76 -11.83 7.49
CA LYS A 154 20.52 -11.74 8.27
C LYS A 154 19.65 -10.55 7.83
N ASN A 155 20.25 -9.37 7.65
CA ASN A 155 19.52 -8.18 7.22
C ASN A 155 18.96 -8.32 5.81
N TYR A 156 19.73 -8.91 4.88
CA TYR A 156 19.25 -9.22 3.54
C TYR A 156 18.04 -10.15 3.57
N PHE A 157 18.08 -11.20 4.39
CA PHE A 157 16.94 -12.10 4.57
C PHE A 157 15.70 -11.38 5.11
N ILE A 158 15.87 -10.55 6.14
CA ILE A 158 14.79 -9.75 6.72
C ILE A 158 14.16 -8.86 5.65
N ASP A 159 14.98 -8.15 4.88
CA ASP A 159 14.52 -7.22 3.85
C ASP A 159 13.80 -7.95 2.71
N SER A 160 14.34 -9.07 2.25
CA SER A 160 13.73 -9.90 1.20
C SER A 160 12.34 -10.40 1.60
N ILE A 161 12.19 -10.92 2.83
CA ILE A 161 10.89 -11.39 3.32
C ILE A 161 9.94 -10.21 3.54
N ALA A 162 10.43 -9.10 4.09
CA ALA A 162 9.60 -7.92 4.31
C ALA A 162 9.05 -7.39 2.97
N ILE A 163 9.85 -7.33 1.90
CA ILE A 163 9.39 -6.95 0.54
C ILE A 163 8.34 -7.93 0.03
N GLU A 164 8.62 -9.24 0.08
CA GLU A 164 7.70 -10.26 -0.43
C GLU A 164 6.34 -10.20 0.27
N LYS A 165 6.33 -9.97 1.59
CA LYS A 165 5.13 -10.03 2.42
C LYS A 165 4.42 -8.68 2.59
N SER A 166 5.04 -7.56 2.23
CA SER A 166 4.40 -6.24 2.26
C SER A 166 3.82 -5.80 0.91
N GLN A 167 3.97 -6.61 -0.16
CA GLN A 167 3.55 -6.23 -1.51
C GLN A 167 2.03 -6.02 -1.65
N ASP A 168 1.22 -6.75 -0.90
CA ASP A 168 -0.23 -6.59 -0.89
C ASP A 168 -0.81 -6.72 0.53
N ILE A 169 -1.93 -6.03 0.75
CA ILE A 169 -2.55 -5.87 2.07
C ILE A 169 -3.04 -7.21 2.63
N ASP A 170 -3.54 -8.12 1.79
CA ASP A 170 -4.06 -9.41 2.25
C ASP A 170 -2.92 -10.32 2.73
N THR A 171 -1.87 -10.43 1.93
CA THR A 171 -0.65 -11.16 2.28
C THR A 171 -0.05 -10.61 3.56
N TRP A 172 0.11 -9.28 3.64
CA TRP A 172 0.68 -8.61 4.79
C TRP A 172 -0.13 -8.87 6.08
N ALA A 173 -1.45 -8.67 6.03
CA ALA A 173 -2.32 -8.86 7.19
C ALA A 173 -2.34 -10.32 7.67
N THR A 174 -2.44 -11.25 6.71
CA THR A 174 -2.43 -12.69 6.98
C THR A 174 -1.10 -13.11 7.60
N PHE A 175 0.01 -12.62 7.04
CA PHE A 175 1.35 -12.93 7.53
C PHE A 175 1.56 -12.44 8.96
N LEU A 176 1.16 -11.20 9.27
CA LEU A 176 1.23 -10.65 10.63
C LEU A 176 0.42 -11.46 11.63
N THR A 177 -0.80 -11.88 11.26
CA THR A 177 -1.66 -12.67 12.13
C THR A 177 -1.07 -14.06 12.37
N GLN A 178 -0.61 -14.74 11.32
CA GLN A 178 -0.10 -16.11 11.41
C GLN A 178 1.27 -16.21 12.08
N ARG A 179 2.17 -15.25 11.83
CA ARG A 179 3.56 -15.33 12.30
C ARG A 179 3.82 -14.60 13.61
N PHE A 180 3.05 -13.55 13.88
CA PHE A 180 3.27 -12.70 15.05
C PHE A 180 2.03 -12.62 15.95
N GLY A 181 0.91 -13.25 15.58
CA GLY A 181 -0.34 -13.13 16.32
C GLY A 181 -0.98 -11.74 16.24
N ILE A 182 -0.49 -10.86 15.35
CA ILE A 182 -0.90 -9.45 15.28
C ILE A 182 -2.09 -9.30 14.33
N LYS A 183 -3.27 -9.02 14.90
CA LYS A 183 -4.50 -8.73 14.14
C LYS A 183 -4.66 -7.21 13.94
N ILE A 184 -4.07 -6.67 12.88
CA ILE A 184 -4.13 -5.23 12.58
C ILE A 184 -5.55 -4.74 12.23
N PHE A 185 -6.33 -5.57 11.54
CA PHE A 185 -7.72 -5.27 11.21
C PHE A 185 -8.66 -5.93 12.21
N LYS A 186 -9.50 -5.12 12.89
CA LYS A 186 -10.50 -5.62 13.84
C LYS A 186 -11.59 -6.41 13.15
N THR A 187 -12.02 -5.95 11.98
CA THR A 187 -13.10 -6.57 11.23
C THR A 187 -12.70 -6.76 9.77
N LYS A 188 -13.35 -7.73 9.11
CA LYS A 188 -13.22 -7.92 7.66
C LYS A 188 -13.58 -6.65 6.87
N LYS A 189 -14.53 -5.85 7.38
CA LYS A 189 -14.94 -4.59 6.75
C LYS A 189 -13.81 -3.54 6.73
N ASP A 190 -12.96 -3.50 7.75
CA ASP A 190 -11.84 -2.56 7.81
C ASP A 190 -10.81 -2.89 6.73
N LEU A 191 -10.48 -4.18 6.58
CA LEU A 191 -9.63 -4.68 5.50
C LEU A 191 -10.24 -4.38 4.12
N GLU A 192 -11.51 -4.70 3.91
CA GLU A 192 -12.22 -4.44 2.65
C GLU A 192 -12.22 -2.95 2.27
N ARG A 193 -12.41 -2.05 3.24
CA ARG A 193 -12.35 -0.59 3.00
C ARG A 193 -10.97 -0.14 2.57
N LEU A 194 -9.90 -0.58 3.24
CA LEU A 194 -8.55 -0.21 2.84
C LEU A 194 -8.19 -0.77 1.46
N LYS A 195 -8.66 -1.98 1.12
CA LYS A 195 -8.51 -2.57 -0.21
C LYS A 195 -9.24 -1.78 -1.30
N LEU A 196 -10.43 -1.26 -1.01
CA LEU A 196 -11.14 -0.37 -1.93
C LEU A 196 -10.35 0.91 -2.18
N LEU A 197 -9.84 1.54 -1.12
CA LEU A 197 -9.01 2.74 -1.23
C LEU A 197 -7.72 2.47 -2.03
N ASN A 198 -7.08 1.31 -1.85
CA ASN A 198 -5.90 0.93 -2.62
C ASN A 198 -6.23 0.70 -4.11
N ALA A 199 -7.38 0.09 -4.40
CA ALA A 199 -7.86 -0.05 -5.77
C ALA A 199 -8.07 1.31 -6.44
N LEU A 200 -8.63 2.28 -5.70
CA LEU A 200 -8.80 3.67 -6.15
C LEU A 200 -7.44 4.33 -6.43
N ARG A 201 -6.47 4.22 -5.51
CA ARG A 201 -5.09 4.69 -5.70
C ARG A 201 -4.48 4.16 -6.99
N ASN A 202 -4.67 2.88 -7.28
CA ASN A 202 -4.11 2.27 -8.48
C ASN A 202 -4.71 2.79 -9.79
N ILE A 203 -6.04 3.02 -9.87
CA ILE A 203 -6.62 3.61 -11.08
C ILE A 203 -6.27 5.10 -11.23
N THR A 204 -6.16 5.82 -10.12
CA THR A 204 -5.72 7.22 -10.12
C THR A 204 -4.31 7.35 -10.69
N LEU A 205 -3.36 6.54 -10.21
CA LEU A 205 -1.96 6.61 -10.62
C LEU A 205 -1.67 5.99 -11.99
N HIS A 206 -2.27 4.84 -12.30
CA HIS A 206 -1.86 4.03 -13.46
C HIS A 206 -2.87 4.07 -14.61
N SER A 207 -4.05 4.63 -14.41
CA SER A 207 -5.11 4.64 -15.43
C SER A 207 -5.76 6.01 -15.61
N GLY A 208 -5.18 7.08 -15.05
CA GLY A 208 -5.72 8.43 -15.15
C GLY A 208 -7.15 8.55 -14.63
N GLY A 209 -7.49 7.75 -13.60
CA GLY A 209 -8.84 7.68 -13.03
C GLY A 209 -9.86 6.87 -13.84
N LYS A 210 -9.43 6.19 -14.92
CA LYS A 210 -10.30 5.29 -15.69
C LYS A 210 -10.34 3.89 -15.09
N THR A 211 -11.52 3.31 -15.00
CA THR A 211 -11.69 1.93 -14.52
C THR A 211 -11.10 0.93 -15.52
N ASN A 212 -10.47 -0.12 -15.02
CA ASN A 212 -9.93 -1.21 -15.83
C ASN A 212 -10.47 -2.58 -15.34
N SER A 213 -10.15 -3.65 -16.06
CA SER A 213 -10.62 -5.01 -15.72
C SER A 213 -10.19 -5.45 -14.32
N ARG A 214 -8.96 -5.11 -13.89
CA ARG A 214 -8.45 -5.41 -12.55
C ARG A 214 -9.27 -4.70 -11.47
N PHE A 215 -9.50 -3.40 -11.63
CA PHE A 215 -10.32 -2.61 -10.71
C PHE A 215 -11.75 -3.14 -10.63
N SER A 216 -12.39 -3.38 -11.79
CA SER A 216 -13.76 -3.87 -11.86
C SER A 216 -13.93 -5.21 -11.14
N LYS A 217 -13.01 -6.16 -11.35
CA LYS A 217 -12.99 -7.45 -10.65
C LYS A 217 -12.82 -7.30 -9.14
N GLN A 218 -11.85 -6.50 -8.70
CA GLN A 218 -11.54 -6.31 -7.28
C GLN A 218 -12.67 -5.60 -6.53
N VAL A 219 -13.13 -4.47 -7.06
CA VAL A 219 -14.15 -3.63 -6.42
C VAL A 219 -15.53 -4.27 -6.54
N GLY A 220 -15.86 -4.88 -7.67
CA GLY A 220 -17.14 -5.57 -7.86
C GLY A 220 -17.35 -6.73 -6.89
N GLY A 221 -16.26 -7.44 -6.52
CA GLY A 221 -16.32 -8.47 -5.49
C GLY A 221 -16.60 -7.92 -4.08
N ILE A 222 -16.09 -6.73 -3.76
CA ILE A 222 -16.29 -6.09 -2.45
C ILE A 222 -17.66 -5.42 -2.36
N LEU A 223 -18.06 -4.67 -3.40
CA LEU A 223 -19.34 -3.96 -3.45
C LEU A 223 -20.53 -4.88 -3.81
N LYS A 224 -20.26 -6.10 -4.29
CA LYS A 224 -21.26 -7.03 -4.84
C LYS A 224 -22.08 -6.41 -5.97
N SER A 225 -21.44 -5.58 -6.79
CA SER A 225 -22.07 -4.87 -7.90
C SER A 225 -21.16 -4.83 -9.13
N LYS A 226 -21.75 -4.66 -10.32
CA LYS A 226 -20.97 -4.55 -11.56
C LYS A 226 -20.36 -3.14 -11.66
N VAL A 227 -19.06 -3.09 -11.86
CA VAL A 227 -18.34 -1.84 -12.12
C VAL A 227 -18.00 -1.77 -13.62
N PRO A 228 -18.51 -0.76 -14.36
CA PRO A 228 -18.21 -0.61 -15.78
C PRO A 228 -16.72 -0.36 -16.02
N ILE A 229 -16.20 -0.81 -17.17
CA ILE A 229 -14.79 -0.70 -17.57
C ILE A 229 -14.64 0.47 -18.55
N GLY A 230 -13.55 1.24 -18.42
CA GLY A 230 -13.22 2.35 -19.32
C GLY A 230 -13.89 3.67 -18.94
N GLU A 231 -14.77 3.67 -17.94
CA GLU A 231 -15.41 4.88 -17.45
C GLU A 231 -14.44 5.71 -16.62
N THR A 232 -14.45 7.02 -16.87
CA THR A 232 -13.77 7.98 -16.00
C THR A 232 -14.52 8.08 -14.68
N HIS A 233 -13.90 7.62 -13.60
CA HIS A 233 -14.49 7.78 -12.29
C HIS A 233 -14.25 9.23 -11.82
N LYS A 234 -15.33 10.03 -11.70
CA LYS A 234 -15.24 11.35 -11.07
C LYS A 234 -15.05 11.14 -9.57
N LEU A 235 -13.79 11.14 -9.15
CA LEU A 235 -13.41 10.92 -7.77
C LEU A 235 -13.48 12.24 -6.98
N ASP A 236 -14.23 12.24 -5.88
CA ASP A 236 -14.09 13.25 -4.85
C ASP A 236 -12.81 12.96 -4.04
N MET A 237 -11.69 13.47 -4.53
CA MET A 237 -10.37 13.19 -3.93
C MET A 237 -10.26 13.73 -2.50
N LYS A 238 -10.94 14.84 -2.17
CA LYS A 238 -10.99 15.36 -0.81
C LYS A 238 -11.64 14.35 0.13
N LYS A 239 -12.79 13.80 -0.25
CA LYS A 239 -13.48 12.77 0.53
C LYS A 239 -12.64 11.50 0.70
N PHE A 240 -11.98 11.03 -0.36
CA PHE A 240 -11.14 9.82 -0.27
C PHE A 240 -9.88 10.04 0.57
N PHE A 241 -9.26 11.21 0.48
CA PHE A 241 -8.15 11.62 1.33
C PHE A 241 -8.53 11.59 2.81
N VAL A 242 -9.62 12.27 3.19
CA VAL A 242 -10.13 12.30 4.57
C VAL A 242 -10.48 10.89 5.04
N ARG A 243 -11.09 10.08 4.16
CA ARG A 243 -11.44 8.70 4.51
C ARG A 243 -10.20 7.86 4.78
N LEU A 244 -9.18 7.92 3.92
CA LEU A 244 -7.94 7.18 4.11
C LEU A 244 -7.23 7.59 5.40
N TYR A 245 -7.14 8.89 5.68
CA TYR A 245 -6.60 9.39 6.94
C TYR A 245 -7.30 8.77 8.16
N ALA A 246 -8.64 8.70 8.14
CA ALA A 246 -9.41 8.06 9.21
C ALA A 246 -9.13 6.55 9.32
N GLU A 247 -9.05 5.83 8.20
CA GLU A 247 -8.74 4.39 8.21
C GLU A 247 -7.32 4.12 8.74
N LEU A 248 -6.32 4.92 8.36
CA LEU A 248 -4.95 4.76 8.86
C LEU A 248 -4.84 5.09 10.35
N ASN A 249 -5.56 6.09 10.85
CA ASN A 249 -5.63 6.36 12.29
C ASN A 249 -6.30 5.21 13.06
N ASN A 250 -7.39 4.64 12.53
CA ASN A 250 -8.02 3.47 13.12
C ASN A 250 -7.05 2.28 13.16
N LEU A 251 -6.29 2.08 12.08
CA LEU A 251 -5.26 1.04 11.98
C LEU A 251 -4.17 1.23 13.06
N VAL A 252 -3.68 2.45 13.23
CA VAL A 252 -2.70 2.79 14.28
C VAL A 252 -3.27 2.46 15.66
N GLN A 253 -4.47 2.95 15.98
CA GLN A 253 -5.11 2.70 17.28
C GLN A 253 -5.40 1.22 17.54
N ASN A 254 -5.71 0.45 16.50
CA ASN A 254 -5.91 -0.99 16.63
C ASN A 254 -4.60 -1.69 16.94
N THR A 255 -3.53 -1.29 16.24
CA THR A 255 -2.19 -1.85 16.43
C THR A 255 -1.68 -1.55 17.83
N GLU A 256 -1.82 -0.31 18.34
CA GLU A 256 -1.43 0.10 19.70
C GLU A 256 -2.13 -0.68 20.84
N ARG A 257 -3.24 -1.39 20.56
CA ARG A 257 -4.00 -2.15 21.57
C ARG A 257 -3.56 -3.61 21.71
N ILE A 258 -2.69 -4.08 20.81
CA ILE A 258 -2.11 -5.43 20.81
C ILE A 258 -0.99 -5.47 21.84
#